data_AF-A0A8H9LF30-F1
#
_entry.id   AF-A0A8H9LF30-F1
#
_cell.length_a   1.000
_cell.length_b   1.000
_cell.length_c   1.000
_cell.angle_alpha   90.00
_cell.angle_beta   90.00
_cell.angle_gamma   90.00
#
_symmetry.space_group_name_H-M   'P 1'
#
loop_
_entity.id
_entity.type
_entity.pdbx_description
1 polymer ?
#
loop_
_entity_poly.entity_id
_entity_poly.type
_entity_poly.pdbx_seq_one_letter_code
_entity_poly.pdbx_strand_id
1 'polypeptide(L)'
;MTLFAAVDDEIRDARDRARRRDQLTRQRATLLTQIEEVRGMLADLERQLAKEDRDVAKLEQGGFAALLAGLTGSKEERLARERAEAVAARQRVTGQRTRLAWLTGDLRTTDQALAELGNPHHELEALLVRKERMLVESGDPRGRELADIAARLASVSADLREHQEAQQVGAAAGEAVGYVLRHLGGARGASTWDMFSNGGGFADMVEHGHLRQADEAAWHAQGALDRFSRELADIGVGAAPQLPKVDTRWFADVFFDNIITDAIKHQRIARTAEAVREVAEWVAGMVNQVSARCGELTRQQESLARRRQEVLSS
;
A
#
# COMPACT_ATOMS: atom_id res chain seq x y z
N MET A 1 -22.28 41.33 23.06
CA MET A 1 -22.09 40.02 22.42
C MET A 1 -21.44 40.27 21.08
N THR A 2 -20.31 39.63 20.76
CA THR A 2 -19.69 39.79 19.43
C THR A 2 -20.67 39.25 18.37
N LEU A 3 -20.65 39.83 17.18
CA LEU A 3 -21.51 39.44 16.04
C LEU A 3 -21.46 37.93 15.75
N PHE A 4 -20.37 37.26 16.15
CA PHE A 4 -20.06 35.87 15.85
C PHE A 4 -20.23 34.90 17.03
N ALA A 5 -20.52 35.39 18.25
CA ALA A 5 -20.53 34.55 19.46
C ALA A 5 -21.43 33.31 19.36
N ALA A 6 -22.63 33.47 18.78
CA ALA A 6 -23.57 32.36 18.62
C ALA A 6 -23.04 31.27 17.66
N VAL A 7 -22.48 31.67 16.51
CA VAL A 7 -21.92 30.71 15.54
C VAL A 7 -20.64 30.07 16.07
N ASP A 8 -19.85 30.79 16.88
CA ASP A 8 -18.65 30.25 17.52
C ASP A 8 -18.96 29.14 18.53
N ASP A 9 -20.05 29.31 19.29
CA ASP A 9 -20.53 28.30 20.22
C ASP A 9 -21.10 27.07 19.49
N GLU A 10 -21.87 27.27 18.41
CA GLU A 10 -22.36 26.19 17.53
C GLU A 10 -21.19 25.40 16.92
N ILE A 11 -20.15 26.09 16.42
CA ILE A 11 -18.93 25.45 15.87
C ILE A 11 -18.20 24.64 16.94
N ARG A 12 -18.10 25.16 18.18
CA ARG A 12 -17.44 24.45 19.28
C ARG A 12 -18.16 23.15 19.61
N ASP A 13 -19.48 23.19 19.76
CA ASP A 13 -20.31 22.01 20.03
C ASP A 13 -20.22 20.97 18.88
N ALA A 14 -20.38 21.42 17.63
CA ALA A 14 -20.27 20.54 16.47
C ALA A 14 -18.88 19.88 16.37
N ARG A 15 -17.81 20.60 16.73
CA ARG A 15 -16.44 20.08 16.76
C ARG A 15 -16.25 19.01 17.85
N ASP A 16 -16.82 19.20 19.03
CA ASP A 16 -16.74 18.21 20.11
C ASP A 16 -17.53 16.94 19.75
N ARG A 17 -18.71 17.09 19.13
CA ARG A 17 -19.48 15.96 18.58
C ARG A 17 -18.73 15.24 17.46
N ALA A 18 -18.06 15.97 16.57
CA ALA A 18 -17.22 15.39 15.50
C ALA A 18 -16.05 14.56 16.08
N ARG A 19 -15.33 15.09 17.07
CA ARG A 19 -14.26 14.36 17.77
C ARG A 19 -14.77 13.10 18.45
N ARG A 20 -15.94 13.17 19.09
CA ARG A 20 -16.59 12.02 19.71
C ARG A 20 -16.93 10.95 18.68
N ARG A 21 -17.46 11.34 17.52
CA ARG A 21 -17.72 10.42 16.40
C ARG A 21 -16.44 9.74 15.90
N ASP A 22 -15.34 10.47 15.78
CA ASP A 22 -14.05 9.89 15.36
C ASP A 22 -13.53 8.86 16.36
N GLN A 23 -13.66 9.15 17.66
CA GLN A 23 -13.30 8.21 18.72
C GLN A 23 -14.13 6.92 18.63
N LEU A 24 -15.45 7.04 18.51
CA LEU A 24 -16.36 5.89 18.39
C LEU A 24 -16.09 5.09 17.10
N THR A 25 -15.77 5.76 16.00
CA THR A 25 -15.44 5.10 14.72
C THR A 25 -14.16 4.26 14.85
N ARG A 26 -13.13 4.79 15.53
CA ARG A 26 -11.91 4.02 15.84
C ARG A 26 -12.20 2.83 16.76
N GLN A 27 -13.00 3.04 17.82
CA GLN A 27 -13.41 1.97 18.73
C GLN A 27 -14.17 0.86 17.98
N ARG A 28 -15.11 1.24 17.10
CA ARG A 28 -15.85 0.31 16.24
C ARG A 28 -14.91 -0.54 15.37
N ALA A 29 -13.92 0.08 14.73
CA ALA A 29 -12.94 -0.64 13.92
C ALA A 29 -12.14 -1.66 14.76
N THR A 30 -11.70 -1.28 15.97
CA THR A 30 -11.03 -2.19 16.90
C THR A 30 -11.91 -3.36 17.31
N LEU A 31 -13.19 -3.10 17.66
CA LEU A 31 -14.13 -4.14 18.04
C LEU A 31 -14.38 -5.13 16.89
N LEU A 32 -14.51 -4.65 15.65
CA LEU A 32 -14.68 -5.51 14.48
C LEU A 32 -13.48 -6.44 14.28
N THR A 33 -12.24 -5.92 14.39
CA THR A 33 -11.04 -6.75 14.33
C THR A 33 -11.01 -7.81 15.43
N GLN A 34 -11.30 -7.43 16.67
CA GLN A 34 -11.34 -8.37 17.80
C GLN A 34 -12.43 -9.44 17.65
N ILE A 35 -13.58 -9.09 17.08
CA ILE A 35 -14.67 -10.03 16.77
C ILE A 35 -14.21 -11.06 15.74
N GLU A 36 -13.56 -10.62 14.67
CA GLU A 36 -13.04 -11.53 13.64
C GLU A 36 -11.95 -12.46 14.19
N GLU A 37 -11.03 -11.94 15.01
CA GLU A 37 -10.02 -12.75 15.70
C GLU A 37 -10.67 -13.81 16.61
N VAL A 38 -11.64 -13.41 17.43
CA VAL A 38 -12.35 -14.33 18.33
C VAL A 38 -13.13 -15.37 17.53
N ARG A 39 -13.81 -15.00 16.44
CA ARG A 39 -14.50 -15.94 15.54
C ARG A 39 -13.55 -16.97 14.94
N GLY A 40 -12.38 -16.55 14.48
CA GLY A 40 -11.33 -17.45 13.98
C GLY A 40 -10.89 -18.45 15.05
N MET A 41 -10.55 -17.96 16.25
CA MET A 41 -10.19 -18.82 17.38
C MET A 41 -11.31 -19.78 17.78
N LEU A 42 -12.57 -19.33 17.73
CA LEU A 42 -13.74 -20.13 18.06
C LEU A 42 -13.91 -21.29 17.07
N ALA A 43 -13.73 -21.03 15.77
CA ALA A 43 -13.78 -22.07 14.75
C ALA A 43 -12.70 -23.14 14.96
N ASP A 44 -11.49 -22.75 15.36
CA ASP A 44 -10.41 -23.69 15.68
C ASP A 44 -10.73 -24.54 16.91
N LEU A 45 -11.19 -23.90 17.99
CA LEU A 45 -11.57 -24.57 19.22
C LEU A 45 -12.77 -25.51 19.04
N GLU A 46 -13.75 -25.14 18.22
CA GLU A 46 -14.89 -26.00 17.89
C GLU A 46 -14.46 -27.23 17.07
N ARG A 47 -13.52 -27.07 16.13
CA ARG A 47 -12.92 -28.20 15.41
C ARG A 47 -12.16 -29.14 16.35
N GLN A 48 -11.40 -28.60 17.29
CA GLN A 48 -10.70 -29.39 18.31
C GLN A 48 -11.70 -30.13 19.20
N LEU A 49 -12.72 -29.43 19.72
CA LEU A 49 -13.75 -30.04 20.55
C LEU A 49 -14.46 -31.20 19.82
N ALA A 50 -14.81 -31.02 18.55
CA ALA A 50 -15.42 -32.08 17.74
C ALA A 50 -14.49 -33.29 17.52
N LYS A 51 -13.17 -33.12 17.64
CA LYS A 51 -12.22 -34.24 17.65
C LYS A 51 -12.25 -34.96 19.01
N GLU A 52 -12.13 -34.23 20.11
CA GLU A 52 -12.16 -34.84 21.45
C GLU A 52 -13.48 -35.57 21.72
N ASP A 53 -14.63 -34.99 21.34
CA ASP A 53 -15.94 -35.63 21.49
C ASP A 53 -16.05 -36.93 20.66
N ARG A 54 -15.42 -37.01 19.48
CA ARG A 54 -15.37 -38.23 18.67
C ARG A 54 -14.48 -39.30 19.30
N ASP A 55 -13.36 -38.90 19.88
CA ASP A 55 -12.42 -39.84 20.50
C ASP A 55 -13.00 -40.41 21.81
N VAL A 56 -13.73 -39.60 22.59
CA VAL A 56 -14.58 -40.09 23.70
C VAL A 56 -15.64 -41.07 23.21
N ALA A 57 -16.40 -40.73 22.15
CA ALA A 57 -17.47 -41.59 21.64
C ALA A 57 -16.96 -42.96 21.13
N LYS A 58 -15.79 -43.01 20.47
CA LYS A 58 -15.16 -44.27 20.04
C LYS A 58 -14.83 -45.19 21.22
N LEU A 59 -14.38 -44.60 22.35
CA LEU A 59 -14.03 -45.34 23.56
C LEU A 59 -15.28 -45.82 24.32
N GLU A 60 -16.38 -45.06 24.27
CA GLU A 60 -17.66 -45.39 24.91
C GLU A 60 -18.46 -46.45 24.14
N GLN A 61 -18.54 -46.36 22.81
CA GLN A 61 -19.39 -47.22 21.96
C GLN A 61 -18.77 -48.58 21.59
N GLY A 62 -17.58 -48.91 22.12
CA GLY A 62 -17.04 -50.28 22.04
C GLY A 62 -16.33 -50.63 20.73
N GLY A 63 -15.72 -49.67 20.02
CA GLY A 63 -15.07 -49.85 18.72
C GLY A 63 -13.82 -50.77 18.66
N PHE A 64 -13.57 -51.63 19.66
CA PHE A 64 -12.52 -52.64 19.63
C PHE A 64 -12.90 -53.87 20.49
N ALA A 65 -13.93 -54.60 20.09
CA ALA A 65 -14.17 -55.95 20.61
C ALA A 65 -12.93 -56.88 20.45
N ALA A 66 -11.96 -56.53 19.60
CA ALA A 66 -10.72 -57.27 19.37
C ALA A 66 -9.55 -56.95 20.34
N LEU A 67 -9.59 -55.86 21.12
CA LEU A 67 -8.52 -55.50 22.08
C LEU A 67 -8.85 -55.83 23.54
N LEU A 68 -10.04 -56.38 23.80
CA LEU A 68 -10.51 -56.74 25.15
C LEU A 68 -9.94 -58.08 25.68
N ALA A 69 -8.87 -58.59 25.08
CA ALA A 69 -8.25 -59.85 25.51
C ALA A 69 -7.17 -59.69 26.60
N GLY A 70 -6.92 -58.50 27.20
CA GLY A 70 -5.88 -58.44 28.24
C GLY A 70 -5.70 -57.24 29.17
N LEU A 71 -6.36 -56.09 29.01
CA LEU A 71 -6.02 -54.88 29.80
C LEU A 71 -7.24 -54.00 30.12
N THR A 72 -7.96 -54.30 31.19
CA THR A 72 -9.14 -53.52 31.64
C THR A 72 -8.78 -52.22 32.37
N GLY A 73 -7.61 -52.13 33.02
CA GLY A 73 -7.18 -50.93 33.77
C GLY A 73 -6.75 -49.73 32.90
N SER A 74 -6.16 -49.96 31.72
CA SER A 74 -5.68 -48.88 30.85
C SER A 74 -6.80 -48.19 30.06
N LYS A 75 -7.95 -48.84 29.88
CA LYS A 75 -9.12 -48.30 29.17
C LYS A 75 -9.82 -47.22 29.99
N GLU A 76 -10.08 -47.47 31.27
CA GLU A 76 -10.75 -46.53 32.16
C GLU A 76 -9.91 -45.25 32.34
N GLU A 77 -8.60 -45.40 32.50
CA GLU A 77 -7.67 -44.27 32.59
C GLU A 77 -7.66 -43.43 31.31
N ARG A 78 -7.63 -44.08 30.13
CA ARG A 78 -7.68 -43.37 28.85
C ARG A 78 -9.01 -42.66 28.63
N LEU A 79 -10.14 -43.30 28.93
CA LEU A 79 -11.46 -42.68 28.82
C LEU A 79 -11.59 -41.47 29.76
N ALA A 80 -11.05 -41.56 30.99
CA ALA A 80 -11.04 -40.46 31.94
C ALA A 80 -10.22 -39.26 31.43
N ARG A 81 -9.05 -39.51 30.81
CA ARG A 81 -8.23 -38.46 30.18
C ARG A 81 -8.96 -37.77 29.04
N GLU A 82 -9.51 -38.52 28.10
CA GLU A 82 -10.20 -37.99 26.91
C GLU A 82 -11.46 -37.19 27.31
N ARG A 83 -12.20 -37.64 28.34
CA ARG A 83 -13.30 -36.87 28.94
C ARG A 83 -12.83 -35.57 29.56
N ALA A 84 -11.70 -35.57 30.27
CA ALA A 84 -11.14 -34.36 30.86
C ALA A 84 -10.70 -33.36 29.77
N GLU A 85 -10.09 -33.85 28.69
CA GLU A 85 -9.70 -33.04 27.53
C GLU A 85 -10.92 -32.43 26.82
N ALA A 86 -11.99 -33.22 26.61
CA ALA A 86 -13.24 -32.72 26.04
C ALA A 86 -13.90 -31.65 26.93
N VAL A 87 -13.94 -31.86 28.25
CA VAL A 87 -14.46 -30.86 29.20
C VAL A 87 -13.65 -29.57 29.16
N ALA A 88 -12.32 -29.65 29.13
CA ALA A 88 -11.44 -28.49 29.02
C ALA A 88 -11.67 -27.75 27.69
N ALA A 89 -11.81 -28.48 26.57
CA ALA A 89 -12.13 -27.89 25.27
C ALA A 89 -13.50 -27.18 25.28
N ARG A 90 -14.54 -27.78 25.87
CA ARG A 90 -15.87 -27.15 26.03
C ARG A 90 -15.81 -25.87 26.85
N GLN A 91 -15.04 -25.85 27.94
CA GLN A 91 -14.86 -24.65 28.76
C GLN A 91 -14.19 -23.53 27.96
N ARG A 92 -13.15 -23.83 27.16
CA ARG A 92 -12.49 -22.85 26.28
C ARG A 92 -13.46 -22.28 25.23
N VAL A 93 -14.22 -23.14 24.56
CA VAL A 93 -15.25 -22.72 23.60
C VAL A 93 -16.28 -21.81 24.26
N THR A 94 -16.78 -22.20 25.44
CA THR A 94 -17.77 -21.41 26.20
C THR A 94 -17.21 -20.04 26.56
N GLY A 95 -15.97 -19.97 27.06
CA GLY A 95 -15.31 -18.71 27.38
C GLY A 95 -15.19 -17.78 26.18
N GLN A 96 -14.77 -18.30 25.01
CA GLN A 96 -14.69 -17.49 23.79
C GLN A 96 -16.06 -17.08 23.25
N ARG A 97 -17.10 -17.91 23.38
CA ARG A 97 -18.48 -17.53 23.02
C ARG A 97 -19.01 -16.39 23.88
N THR A 98 -18.75 -16.43 25.18
CA THR A 98 -19.10 -15.33 26.09
C THR A 98 -18.35 -14.06 25.72
N ARG A 99 -17.05 -14.14 25.42
CA ARG A 99 -16.25 -13.00 24.95
C ARG A 99 -16.81 -12.42 23.65
N LEU A 100 -17.15 -13.27 22.69
CA LEU A 100 -17.75 -12.85 21.41
C LEU A 100 -19.09 -12.13 21.63
N ALA A 101 -19.94 -12.65 22.53
CA ALA A 101 -21.21 -12.02 22.87
C ALA A 101 -21.02 -10.63 23.50
N TRP A 102 -20.04 -10.48 24.39
CA TRP A 102 -19.68 -9.19 24.99
C TRP A 102 -19.19 -8.19 23.94
N LEU A 103 -18.23 -8.58 23.10
CA LEU A 103 -17.70 -7.73 22.02
C LEU A 103 -18.80 -7.31 21.04
N THR A 104 -19.70 -8.23 20.69
CA THR A 104 -20.84 -7.95 19.81
C THR A 104 -21.83 -6.99 20.47
N GLY A 105 -22.03 -7.11 21.79
CA GLY A 105 -22.83 -6.18 22.59
C GLY A 105 -22.25 -4.77 22.60
N ASP A 106 -20.93 -4.65 22.80
CA ASP A 106 -20.20 -3.38 22.76
C ASP A 106 -20.22 -2.74 21.37
N LEU A 107 -20.07 -3.55 20.32
CA LEU A 107 -20.18 -3.09 18.94
C LEU A 107 -21.56 -2.49 18.68
N ARG A 108 -22.63 -3.18 19.09
CA ARG A 108 -24.00 -2.69 18.94
C ARG A 108 -24.23 -1.37 19.69
N THR A 109 -23.73 -1.25 20.92
CA THR A 109 -23.81 0.00 21.70
C THR A 109 -23.05 1.14 21.00
N THR A 110 -21.87 0.84 20.47
CA THR A 110 -21.04 1.80 19.72
C THR A 110 -21.73 2.24 18.42
N ASP A 111 -22.32 1.30 17.69
CA ASP A 111 -23.08 1.57 16.47
C ASP A 111 -24.33 2.41 16.74
N GLN A 112 -25.04 2.14 17.84
CA GLN A 112 -26.18 2.96 18.26
C GLN A 112 -25.73 4.40 18.59
N ALA A 113 -24.67 4.57 19.38
CA ALA A 113 -24.14 5.89 19.68
C ALA A 113 -23.69 6.65 18.42
N LEU A 114 -23.07 5.97 17.46
CA LEU A 114 -22.70 6.54 16.16
C LEU A 114 -23.92 6.96 15.32
N ALA A 115 -25.02 6.20 15.39
CA ALA A 115 -26.27 6.53 14.71
C ALA A 115 -26.95 7.75 15.34
N GLU A 116 -27.03 7.80 16.67
CA GLU A 116 -27.59 8.93 17.43
C GLU A 116 -26.81 10.24 17.19
N LEU A 117 -25.47 10.16 17.08
CA LEU A 117 -24.63 11.31 16.76
C LEU A 117 -24.86 11.86 15.34
N GLY A 118 -25.38 11.06 14.41
CA GLY A 118 -25.57 11.47 13.01
C GLY A 118 -24.26 11.86 12.32
N ASN A 119 -24.26 12.94 11.54
CA ASN A 119 -23.08 13.43 10.82
C ASN A 119 -22.65 14.84 11.28
N PRO A 120 -22.04 14.96 12.48
CA PRO A 120 -21.59 16.23 13.04
C PRO A 120 -20.45 16.85 12.22
N HIS A 121 -19.71 16.07 11.43
CA HIS A 121 -18.71 16.60 10.48
C HIS A 121 -19.37 17.45 9.40
N HIS A 122 -20.48 16.99 8.82
CA HIS A 122 -21.20 17.77 7.82
C HIS A 122 -21.78 19.07 8.40
N GLU A 123 -22.33 18.99 9.62
CA GLU A 123 -22.82 20.17 10.33
C GLU A 123 -21.70 21.16 10.65
N LEU A 124 -20.56 20.68 11.13
CA LEU A 124 -19.38 21.51 11.38
C LEU A 124 -18.92 22.24 10.12
N GLU A 125 -18.83 21.54 8.98
CA GLU A 125 -18.47 22.16 7.70
C GLU A 125 -19.48 23.25 7.28
N ALA A 126 -20.77 22.99 7.41
CA ALA A 126 -21.81 23.97 7.11
C ALA A 126 -21.70 25.22 8.00
N LEU A 127 -21.43 25.04 9.30
CA LEU A 127 -21.23 26.14 10.25
C LEU A 127 -19.97 26.95 9.95
N LEU A 128 -18.86 26.31 9.58
CA LEU A 128 -17.63 26.98 9.18
C LEU A 128 -17.83 27.81 7.91
N VAL A 129 -18.52 27.27 6.90
CA VAL A 129 -18.89 28.01 5.67
C VAL A 129 -19.78 29.20 6.00
N ARG A 130 -20.75 29.03 6.91
CA ARG A 130 -21.61 30.13 7.38
C ARG A 130 -20.79 31.22 8.08
N LYS A 131 -19.87 30.86 8.98
CA LYS A 131 -18.98 31.84 9.65
C LYS A 131 -18.11 32.59 8.66
N GLU A 132 -17.52 31.88 7.69
CA GLU A 132 -16.72 32.49 6.62
C GLU A 132 -17.52 33.53 5.83
N ARG A 133 -18.77 33.20 5.43
CA ARG A 133 -19.65 34.15 4.76
C ARG A 133 -19.95 35.38 5.62
N MET A 134 -20.25 35.19 6.90
CA MET A 134 -20.51 36.29 7.83
C MET A 134 -19.31 37.23 7.96
N LEU A 135 -18.08 36.70 8.01
CA LEU A 135 -16.85 37.50 8.07
C LEU A 135 -16.64 38.34 6.81
N VAL A 136 -16.93 37.78 5.63
CA VAL A 136 -16.84 38.48 4.34
C VAL A 136 -17.90 39.59 4.25
N GLU A 137 -19.17 39.27 4.54
CA GLU A 137 -20.28 40.22 4.45
C GLU A 137 -20.17 41.37 5.46
N SER A 138 -19.60 41.11 6.65
CA SER A 138 -19.37 42.15 7.66
C SER A 138 -18.15 43.03 7.37
N GLY A 139 -17.37 42.73 6.33
CA GLY A 139 -16.11 43.42 6.04
C GLY A 139 -15.01 43.18 7.08
N ASP A 140 -15.09 42.08 7.83
CA ASP A 140 -14.07 41.73 8.83
C ASP A 140 -12.73 41.42 8.13
N PRO A 141 -11.58 41.92 8.61
CA PRO A 141 -10.28 41.63 8.01
C PRO A 141 -10.01 40.12 7.86
N ARG A 142 -10.55 39.29 8.76
CA ARG A 142 -10.45 37.82 8.68
C ARG A 142 -11.11 37.26 7.42
N GLY A 143 -12.18 37.87 6.91
CA GLY A 143 -12.82 37.45 5.66
C GLY A 143 -11.89 37.57 4.45
N ARG A 144 -11.07 38.65 4.39
CA ARG A 144 -10.05 38.81 3.35
C ARG A 144 -8.93 37.79 3.51
N GLU A 145 -8.45 37.58 4.73
CA GLU A 145 -7.43 36.57 5.02
C GLU A 145 -7.89 35.15 4.61
N LEU A 146 -9.16 34.80 4.86
CA LEU A 146 -9.74 33.52 4.45
C LEU A 146 -9.79 33.36 2.93
N ALA A 147 -10.16 34.42 2.20
CA ALA A 147 -10.14 34.40 0.73
C ALA A 147 -8.72 34.21 0.17
N ASP A 148 -7.72 34.88 0.75
CA ASP A 148 -6.30 34.73 0.37
C ASP A 148 -5.80 33.30 0.67
N ILE A 149 -6.16 32.74 1.82
CA ILE A 149 -5.83 31.35 2.17
C ILE A 149 -6.49 30.38 1.19
N ALA A 150 -7.76 30.59 0.83
CA ALA A 150 -8.47 29.73 -0.12
C ALA A 150 -7.83 29.76 -1.52
N ALA A 151 -7.44 30.95 -2.01
CA ALA A 151 -6.74 31.09 -3.27
C ALA A 151 -5.38 30.36 -3.26
N ARG A 152 -4.62 30.50 -2.17
CA ARG A 152 -3.33 29.81 -1.99
C ARG A 152 -3.50 28.30 -1.87
N LEU A 153 -4.52 27.82 -1.16
CA LEU A 153 -4.84 26.39 -1.07
C LEU A 153 -5.18 25.81 -2.45
N ALA A 154 -5.95 26.52 -3.26
CA ALA A 154 -6.28 26.08 -4.62
C ALA A 154 -5.02 25.96 -5.48
N SER A 155 -4.14 26.97 -5.45
CA SER A 155 -2.85 26.95 -6.16
C SER A 155 -1.96 25.80 -5.69
N VAL A 156 -1.72 25.67 -4.38
CA VAL A 156 -0.86 24.60 -3.82
C VAL A 156 -1.43 23.21 -4.12
N SER A 157 -2.76 23.05 -4.12
CA SER A 157 -3.39 21.77 -4.43
C SER A 157 -3.26 21.40 -5.91
N ALA A 158 -3.36 22.39 -6.81
CA ALA A 158 -3.11 22.18 -8.23
C ALA A 158 -1.65 21.78 -8.48
N ASP A 159 -0.70 22.52 -7.91
CA ASP A 159 0.74 22.22 -8.00
C ASP A 159 1.02 20.80 -7.46
N LEU A 160 0.49 20.46 -6.29
CA LEU A 160 0.72 19.16 -5.66
C LEU A 160 0.23 18.01 -6.56
N ARG A 161 -0.94 18.17 -7.19
CA ARG A 161 -1.50 17.17 -8.10
C ARG A 161 -0.57 16.95 -9.30
N GLU A 162 -0.11 18.02 -9.94
CA GLU A 162 0.79 17.94 -11.11
C GLU A 162 2.13 17.29 -10.73
N HIS A 163 2.68 17.59 -9.56
CA HIS A 163 3.91 16.96 -9.08
C HIS A 163 3.71 15.47 -8.73
N GLN A 164 2.53 15.09 -8.21
CA GLN A 164 2.20 13.68 -7.95
C GLN A 164 2.05 12.88 -9.24
N GLU A 165 1.45 13.47 -10.28
CA GLU A 165 1.37 12.89 -11.63
C GLU A 165 2.77 12.65 -12.20
N ALA A 166 3.65 13.66 -12.13
CA ALA A 166 5.06 13.54 -12.54
C ALA A 166 5.82 12.49 -11.71
N GLN A 167 5.60 12.41 -10.41
CA GLN A 167 6.21 11.40 -9.53
C GLN A 167 5.81 9.98 -9.94
N GLN A 168 4.52 9.76 -10.19
CA GLN A 168 3.99 8.45 -10.57
C GLN A 168 4.55 7.99 -11.92
N VAL A 169 4.55 8.88 -12.91
CA VAL A 169 5.11 8.57 -14.24
C VAL A 169 6.62 8.40 -14.18
N GLY A 170 7.33 9.19 -13.37
CA GLY A 170 8.76 9.05 -13.14
C GLY A 170 9.15 7.72 -12.49
N ALA A 171 8.36 7.24 -11.51
CA ALA A 171 8.56 5.92 -10.92
C ALA A 171 8.40 4.81 -11.97
N ALA A 172 7.37 4.88 -12.81
CA ALA A 172 7.18 3.94 -13.92
C ALA A 172 8.32 3.99 -14.95
N ALA A 173 8.84 5.18 -15.27
CA ALA A 173 10.01 5.33 -16.13
C ALA A 173 11.26 4.70 -15.50
N GLY A 174 11.47 4.88 -14.20
CA GLY A 174 12.56 4.24 -13.46
C GLY A 174 12.48 2.71 -13.47
N GLU A 175 11.29 2.14 -13.30
CA GLU A 175 11.07 0.70 -13.42
C GLU A 175 11.37 0.17 -14.83
N ALA A 176 10.92 0.89 -15.87
CA ALA A 176 11.14 0.52 -17.26
C ALA A 176 12.63 0.57 -17.63
N VAL A 177 13.35 1.63 -17.26
CA VAL A 177 14.81 1.73 -17.45
C VAL A 177 15.54 0.63 -16.65
N GLY A 178 15.10 0.35 -15.43
CA GLY A 178 15.63 -0.74 -14.61
C GLY A 178 15.42 -2.13 -15.23
N TYR A 179 14.33 -2.33 -15.99
CA TYR A 179 14.08 -3.57 -16.73
C TYR A 179 15.08 -3.77 -17.87
N VAL A 180 15.41 -2.70 -18.61
CA VAL A 180 16.47 -2.70 -19.63
C VAL A 180 17.81 -3.13 -19.02
N LEU A 181 18.19 -2.55 -17.86
CA LEU A 181 19.43 -2.90 -17.16
C LEU A 181 19.49 -4.38 -16.75
N ARG A 182 18.39 -4.95 -16.27
CA ARG A 182 18.33 -6.38 -15.90
C ARG A 182 18.58 -7.28 -17.10
N HIS A 183 18.01 -6.96 -18.26
CA HIS A 183 18.18 -7.75 -19.48
C HIS A 183 19.57 -7.61 -20.10
N LEU A 184 20.16 -6.41 -20.08
CA LEU A 184 21.56 -6.21 -20.44
C LEU A 184 22.51 -6.95 -19.48
N GLY A 185 22.18 -7.03 -18.19
CA GLY A 185 22.90 -7.84 -17.20
C GLY A 185 22.81 -9.34 -17.45
N GLY A 186 21.62 -9.84 -17.80
CA GLY A 186 21.39 -11.24 -18.20
C GLY A 186 22.17 -11.62 -19.46
N ALA A 187 22.16 -10.76 -20.49
CA ALA A 187 22.95 -10.94 -21.71
C ALA A 187 24.46 -11.00 -21.42
N ARG A 188 24.96 -10.11 -20.53
CA ARG A 188 26.38 -10.13 -20.11
C ARG A 188 26.75 -11.42 -19.36
N GLY A 189 25.88 -11.89 -18.46
CA GLY A 189 26.10 -13.12 -17.70
C GLY A 189 26.13 -14.37 -18.58
N ALA A 190 25.22 -14.46 -19.55
CA ALA A 190 25.20 -15.53 -20.56
C ALA A 190 26.47 -15.53 -21.42
N SER A 191 26.91 -14.35 -21.88
CA SER A 191 28.16 -14.18 -22.65
C SER A 191 29.41 -14.58 -21.85
N THR A 192 29.42 -14.35 -20.53
CA THR A 192 30.53 -14.76 -19.67
C THR A 192 30.54 -16.28 -19.47
N TRP A 193 29.38 -16.92 -19.32
CA TRP A 193 29.30 -18.38 -19.21
C TRP A 193 29.85 -19.09 -20.46
N ASP A 194 29.52 -18.59 -21.66
CA ASP A 194 29.98 -19.16 -22.92
C ASP A 194 31.52 -19.12 -23.09
N MET A 195 32.16 -18.02 -22.65
CA MET A 195 33.62 -17.87 -22.67
C MET A 195 34.35 -18.87 -21.73
N PHE A 196 33.70 -19.32 -20.66
CA PHE A 196 34.31 -20.22 -19.67
C PHE A 196 33.88 -21.69 -19.84
N SER A 197 32.79 -21.97 -20.56
CA SER A 197 32.20 -23.32 -20.67
C SER A 197 32.26 -23.91 -22.09
N ASN A 198 33.32 -23.66 -22.86
CA ASN A 198 33.64 -24.34 -24.14
C ASN A 198 32.42 -24.75 -25.02
N GLY A 199 31.52 -23.78 -25.27
CA GLY A 199 30.53 -23.73 -26.36
C GLY A 199 29.43 -24.81 -26.42
N GLY A 200 28.18 -24.37 -26.31
CA GLY A 200 27.03 -25.16 -26.76
C GLY A 200 25.82 -24.28 -27.02
N GLY A 201 25.20 -24.41 -28.21
CA GLY A 201 24.16 -23.52 -28.77
C GLY A 201 22.88 -23.27 -27.94
N PHE A 202 22.80 -23.77 -26.71
CA PHE A 202 21.81 -23.35 -25.71
C PHE A 202 22.18 -22.03 -25.01
N ALA A 203 23.46 -21.71 -24.83
CA ALA A 203 23.90 -20.43 -24.23
C ALA A 203 23.63 -19.23 -25.16
N ASP A 204 23.92 -19.40 -26.46
CA ASP A 204 23.69 -18.40 -27.51
C ASP A 204 22.21 -18.05 -27.73
N MET A 205 21.30 -19.01 -27.55
CA MET A 205 19.86 -18.82 -27.70
C MET A 205 19.27 -18.01 -26.53
N VAL A 206 19.79 -18.24 -25.32
CA VAL A 206 19.42 -17.48 -24.12
C VAL A 206 19.93 -16.04 -24.21
N GLU A 207 21.15 -15.83 -24.74
CA GLU A 207 21.71 -14.50 -24.96
C GLU A 207 20.90 -13.70 -26.00
N HIS A 208 20.54 -14.30 -27.14
CA HIS A 208 19.66 -13.67 -28.13
C HIS A 208 18.29 -13.30 -27.56
N GLY A 209 17.72 -14.19 -26.72
CA GLY A 209 16.49 -13.92 -25.99
C GLY A 209 16.60 -12.66 -25.14
N HIS A 210 17.66 -12.53 -24.35
CA HIS A 210 17.88 -11.38 -23.48
C HIS A 210 18.17 -10.07 -24.25
N LEU A 211 18.91 -10.12 -25.36
CA LEU A 211 19.17 -8.92 -26.17
C LEU A 211 17.93 -8.44 -26.93
N ARG A 212 17.11 -9.34 -27.49
CA ARG A 212 15.83 -8.97 -28.10
C ARG A 212 14.87 -8.37 -27.07
N GLN A 213 14.79 -9.00 -25.90
CA GLN A 213 13.99 -8.47 -24.80
C GLN A 213 14.53 -7.11 -24.31
N ALA A 214 15.86 -6.91 -24.31
CA ALA A 214 16.46 -5.62 -23.93
C ALA A 214 16.12 -4.50 -24.93
N ASP A 215 16.06 -4.80 -26.23
CA ASP A 215 15.63 -3.83 -27.26
C ASP A 215 14.14 -3.50 -27.16
N GLU A 216 13.28 -4.51 -27.01
CA GLU A 216 11.84 -4.29 -26.75
C GLU A 216 11.60 -3.49 -25.46
N ALA A 217 12.35 -3.81 -24.40
CA ALA A 217 12.34 -3.06 -23.15
C ALA A 217 12.83 -1.62 -23.33
N ALA A 218 13.82 -1.38 -24.18
CA ALA A 218 14.36 -0.04 -24.44
C ALA A 218 13.34 0.85 -25.14
N TRP A 219 12.57 0.33 -26.10
CA TRP A 219 11.46 1.07 -26.73
C TRP A 219 10.38 1.44 -25.72
N HIS A 220 9.98 0.49 -24.87
CA HIS A 220 9.04 0.77 -23.79
C HIS A 220 9.57 1.81 -22.79
N ALA A 221 10.84 1.70 -22.42
CA ALA A 221 11.49 2.64 -21.50
C ALA A 221 11.62 4.04 -22.11
N GLN A 222 11.91 4.17 -23.41
CA GLN A 222 11.91 5.48 -24.08
C GLN A 222 10.52 6.09 -24.08
N GLY A 223 9.46 5.33 -24.37
CA GLY A 223 8.09 5.84 -24.29
C GLY A 223 7.70 6.29 -22.88
N ALA A 224 8.17 5.60 -21.85
CA ALA A 224 7.97 6.00 -20.45
C ALA A 224 8.75 7.28 -20.11
N LEU A 225 9.99 7.43 -20.59
CA LEU A 225 10.80 8.63 -20.44
C LEU A 225 10.20 9.84 -21.16
N ASP A 226 9.68 9.66 -22.37
CA ASP A 226 8.99 10.72 -23.12
C ASP A 226 7.73 11.18 -22.39
N ARG A 227 7.01 10.25 -21.76
CA ARG A 227 5.87 10.60 -20.91
C ARG A 227 6.33 11.37 -19.68
N PHE A 228 7.35 10.89 -18.97
CA PHE A 228 7.89 11.57 -17.81
C PHE A 228 8.39 12.98 -18.16
N SER A 229 9.03 13.16 -19.31
CA SER A 229 9.44 14.45 -19.87
C SER A 229 8.26 15.43 -20.02
N ARG A 230 7.09 14.96 -20.48
CA ARG A 230 5.88 15.80 -20.59
C ARG A 230 5.35 16.21 -19.21
N GLU A 231 5.24 15.28 -18.28
CA GLU A 231 4.77 15.60 -16.92
C GLU A 231 5.75 16.55 -16.19
N LEU A 232 7.06 16.41 -16.45
CA LEU A 232 8.08 17.36 -15.97
C LEU A 232 7.89 18.76 -16.58
N ALA A 233 7.53 18.83 -17.87
CA ALA A 233 7.28 20.11 -18.53
C ALA A 233 6.05 20.83 -17.95
N ASP A 234 5.01 20.09 -17.54
CA ASP A 234 3.82 20.64 -16.89
C ASP A 234 4.17 21.33 -15.56
N ILE A 235 5.17 20.81 -14.82
CA ILE A 235 5.70 21.45 -13.60
C ILE A 235 6.87 22.41 -13.85
N GLY A 236 7.10 22.82 -15.11
CA GLY A 236 8.10 23.81 -15.50
C GLY A 236 9.56 23.29 -15.59
N VAL A 237 9.77 21.97 -15.60
CA VAL A 237 11.07 21.33 -15.74
C VAL A 237 11.26 20.81 -17.17
N GLY A 238 12.11 21.47 -17.96
CA GLY A 238 12.46 21.01 -19.30
C GLY A 238 13.52 19.90 -19.27
N ALA A 239 13.16 18.67 -19.67
CA ALA A 239 14.09 17.55 -19.81
C ALA A 239 13.69 16.62 -20.96
N ALA A 240 14.65 16.07 -21.70
CA ALA A 240 14.41 15.12 -22.79
C ALA A 240 15.50 14.02 -22.85
N PRO A 241 15.54 13.12 -21.86
CA PRO A 241 16.52 12.02 -21.84
C PRO A 241 16.28 11.04 -22.99
N GLN A 242 17.37 10.52 -23.57
CA GLN A 242 17.32 9.52 -24.64
C GLN A 242 18.10 8.28 -24.23
N LEU A 243 17.49 7.11 -24.38
CA LEU A 243 18.19 5.84 -24.22
C LEU A 243 19.08 5.54 -25.43
N PRO A 244 20.26 4.94 -25.23
CA PRO A 244 21.08 4.47 -26.34
C PRO A 244 20.34 3.38 -27.12
N LYS A 245 20.47 3.38 -28.45
CA LYS A 245 19.91 2.31 -29.29
C LYS A 245 20.53 0.96 -28.92
N VAL A 246 19.68 -0.02 -28.58
CA VAL A 246 20.07 -1.43 -28.37
C VAL A 246 19.97 -2.14 -29.73
N ASP A 247 20.96 -1.92 -30.60
CA ASP A 247 20.93 -2.44 -31.98
C ASP A 247 21.15 -3.96 -32.05
N THR A 248 20.07 -4.74 -31.98
CA THR A 248 20.06 -6.20 -32.12
C THR A 248 20.33 -6.69 -33.55
N ARG A 249 20.14 -5.84 -34.57
CA ARG A 249 20.40 -6.18 -35.98
C ARG A 249 21.90 -6.28 -36.27
N TRP A 250 22.69 -5.36 -35.72
CA TRP A 250 24.15 -5.48 -35.78
C TRP A 250 24.67 -6.75 -35.09
N PHE A 251 24.05 -7.18 -33.98
CA PHE A 251 24.47 -8.43 -33.33
C PHE A 251 24.17 -9.65 -34.20
N ALA A 252 23.09 -9.64 -34.99
CA ALA A 252 22.80 -10.67 -35.98
C ALA A 252 23.76 -10.62 -37.17
N ASP A 253 24.13 -9.43 -37.65
CA ASP A 253 25.09 -9.26 -38.76
C ASP A 253 26.51 -9.71 -38.38
N VAL A 254 26.95 -9.45 -37.13
CA VAL A 254 28.24 -9.93 -36.59
C VAL A 254 28.24 -11.42 -36.28
N PHE A 255 27.07 -12.02 -36.03
CA PHE A 255 26.93 -13.45 -35.74
C PHE A 255 27.20 -14.35 -36.96
N PHE A 256 26.88 -13.88 -38.18
CA PHE A 256 27.14 -14.64 -39.41
C PHE A 256 28.53 -14.36 -40.02
N ASP A 257 29.13 -13.20 -39.73
CA ASP A 257 30.51 -12.86 -40.10
C ASP A 257 31.47 -13.23 -38.97
N ASN A 258 31.89 -14.50 -38.96
CA ASN A 258 32.78 -15.21 -38.03
C ASN A 258 34.20 -14.58 -37.82
N ILE A 259 34.31 -13.24 -37.72
CA ILE A 259 35.56 -12.45 -37.83
C ILE A 259 35.72 -11.46 -36.65
N ILE A 260 34.75 -11.29 -35.75
CA ILE A 260 34.86 -10.39 -34.58
C ILE A 260 34.64 -11.15 -33.26
N THR A 261 35.61 -11.05 -32.34
CA THR A 261 35.73 -11.81 -31.08
C THR A 261 34.71 -11.38 -30.00
N ASP A 262 34.28 -12.32 -29.14
CA ASP A 262 33.36 -12.12 -28.00
C ASP A 262 33.69 -10.92 -27.10
N ALA A 263 34.97 -10.53 -27.03
CA ALA A 263 35.44 -9.35 -26.29
C ALA A 263 34.82 -8.03 -26.77
N ILE A 264 34.60 -7.86 -28.08
CA ILE A 264 34.02 -6.63 -28.67
C ILE A 264 32.52 -6.55 -28.38
N LYS A 265 31.83 -7.69 -28.46
CA LYS A 265 30.42 -7.86 -28.08
C LYS A 265 30.22 -7.47 -26.60
N HIS A 266 31.05 -8.02 -25.72
CA HIS A 266 31.03 -7.76 -24.29
C HIS A 266 31.26 -6.26 -23.96
N GLN A 267 32.26 -5.63 -24.58
CA GLN A 267 32.55 -4.20 -24.40
C GLN A 267 31.39 -3.30 -24.86
N ARG A 268 30.66 -3.67 -25.91
CA ARG A 268 29.50 -2.91 -26.38
C ARG A 268 28.32 -3.04 -25.41
N ILE A 269 28.01 -4.24 -24.92
CA ILE A 269 26.97 -4.47 -23.90
C ILE A 269 27.33 -3.71 -22.61
N ALA A 270 28.61 -3.67 -22.22
CA ALA A 270 29.07 -2.89 -21.08
C ALA A 270 28.82 -1.39 -21.27
N ARG A 271 29.22 -0.82 -22.41
CA ARG A 271 28.99 0.60 -22.72
C ARG A 271 27.51 0.98 -22.78
N THR A 272 26.67 0.16 -23.42
CA THR A 272 25.22 0.40 -23.45
C THR A 272 24.62 0.36 -22.05
N ALA A 273 25.01 -0.60 -21.22
CA ALA A 273 24.54 -0.68 -19.85
C ALA A 273 24.99 0.52 -18.99
N GLU A 274 26.18 1.06 -19.22
CA GLU A 274 26.65 2.28 -18.55
C GLU A 274 25.76 3.47 -18.89
N ALA A 275 25.52 3.72 -20.18
CA ALA A 275 24.65 4.82 -20.62
C ALA A 275 23.20 4.66 -20.12
N VAL A 276 22.66 3.43 -20.07
CA VAL A 276 21.34 3.19 -19.48
C VAL A 276 21.37 3.42 -17.95
N ARG A 277 22.49 3.15 -17.28
CA ARG A 277 22.65 3.42 -15.84
C ARG A 277 22.68 4.92 -15.57
N GLU A 278 23.38 5.71 -16.38
CA GLU A 278 23.37 7.18 -16.28
C GLU A 278 21.93 7.74 -16.40
N VAL A 279 21.12 7.20 -17.33
CA VAL A 279 19.70 7.56 -17.45
C VAL A 279 18.91 7.13 -16.21
N ALA A 280 19.16 5.93 -15.68
CA ALA A 280 18.49 5.46 -14.46
C ALA A 280 18.80 6.35 -13.25
N GLU A 281 20.05 6.76 -13.09
CA GLU A 281 20.49 7.69 -12.04
C GLU A 281 19.84 9.07 -12.21
N TRP A 282 19.76 9.56 -13.44
CA TRP A 282 19.05 10.81 -13.75
C TRP A 282 17.56 10.72 -13.38
N VAL A 283 16.86 9.63 -13.78
CA VAL A 283 15.45 9.42 -13.43
C VAL A 283 15.26 9.37 -11.91
N ALA A 284 16.10 8.59 -11.21
CA ALA A 284 16.05 8.49 -9.76
C ALA A 284 16.28 9.85 -9.08
N GLY A 285 17.26 10.62 -9.56
CA GLY A 285 17.51 11.98 -9.11
C GLY A 285 16.30 12.89 -9.30
N MET A 286 15.63 12.80 -10.44
CA MET A 286 14.45 13.63 -10.73
C MET A 286 13.23 13.23 -9.92
N VAL A 287 12.95 11.93 -9.79
CA VAL A 287 11.88 11.43 -8.92
C VAL A 287 12.09 11.87 -7.48
N ASN A 288 13.33 11.84 -6.98
CA ASN A 288 13.65 12.31 -5.63
C ASN A 288 13.39 13.82 -5.46
N GLN A 289 13.75 14.64 -6.45
CA GLN A 289 13.46 16.08 -6.41
C GLN A 289 11.95 16.37 -6.43
N VAL A 290 11.20 15.71 -7.32
CA VAL A 290 9.74 15.85 -7.39
C VAL A 290 9.08 15.39 -6.09
N SER A 291 9.53 14.26 -5.53
CA SER A 291 9.05 13.73 -4.24
C SER A 291 9.31 14.70 -3.08
N ALA A 292 10.51 15.30 -3.02
CA ALA A 292 10.83 16.32 -2.03
C ALA A 292 9.89 17.54 -2.14
N ARG A 293 9.62 17.96 -3.39
CA ARG A 293 8.70 19.07 -3.67
C ARG A 293 7.25 18.74 -3.30
N CYS A 294 6.76 17.53 -3.59
CA CYS A 294 5.48 17.03 -3.09
C CYS A 294 5.41 17.14 -1.56
N GLY A 295 6.47 16.73 -0.86
CA GLY A 295 6.55 16.82 0.60
C GLY A 295 6.47 18.27 1.11
N GLU A 296 7.09 19.22 0.42
CA GLU A 296 6.97 20.65 0.75
C GLU A 296 5.55 21.19 0.51
N LEU A 297 4.96 20.90 -0.64
CA LEU A 297 3.62 21.33 -1.01
C LEU A 297 2.57 20.78 -0.04
N THR A 298 2.68 19.50 0.36
CA THR A 298 1.84 18.91 1.40
C THR A 298 1.96 19.66 2.72
N ARG A 299 3.18 19.94 3.19
CA ARG A 299 3.38 20.73 4.43
C ARG A 299 2.81 22.15 4.32
N GLN A 300 2.91 22.78 3.14
CA GLN A 300 2.31 24.09 2.90
C GLN A 300 0.79 24.04 2.92
N GLN A 301 0.19 23.02 2.30
CA GLN A 301 -1.25 22.78 2.30
C GLN A 301 -1.77 22.58 3.74
N GLU A 302 -1.08 21.76 4.54
CA GLU A 302 -1.40 21.53 5.96
C GLU A 302 -1.28 22.81 6.80
N SER A 303 -0.24 23.60 6.56
CA SER A 303 -0.03 24.89 7.25
C SER A 303 -1.14 25.89 6.92
N LEU A 304 -1.52 26.01 5.64
CA LEU A 304 -2.63 26.86 5.19
C LEU A 304 -3.97 26.38 5.75
N ALA A 305 -4.23 25.08 5.76
CA ALA A 305 -5.43 24.50 6.34
C ALA A 305 -5.53 24.78 7.85
N ARG A 306 -4.41 24.64 8.58
CA ARG A 306 -4.34 25.00 10.01
C ARG A 306 -4.60 26.48 10.21
N ARG A 307 -3.98 27.35 9.41
CA ARG A 307 -4.20 28.80 9.49
C ARG A 307 -5.67 29.17 9.23
N ARG A 308 -6.30 28.54 8.23
CA ARG A 308 -7.74 28.71 7.97
C ARG A 308 -8.57 28.38 9.21
N GLN A 309 -8.26 27.26 9.88
CA GLN A 309 -8.95 26.86 11.12
C GLN A 309 -8.73 27.86 12.26
N GLU A 310 -7.50 28.37 12.44
CA GLU A 310 -7.19 29.39 13.44
C GLU A 310 -8.02 30.66 13.24
N VAL A 311 -8.09 31.16 12.00
CA VAL A 311 -8.86 32.34 11.63
C VAL A 311 -10.37 32.12 11.84
N LEU A 312 -10.87 30.93 11.52
CA LEU A 312 -12.26 30.53 11.80
C LEU A 312 -12.54 30.23 13.27
N SER A 313 -11.52 30.09 14.12
CA SER A 313 -11.67 29.83 15.56
C SER A 313 -11.44 31.05 16.44
N SER A 314 -10.77 32.07 15.90
CA SER A 314 -10.64 33.41 16.48
C SER A 314 -11.93 34.20 16.30
#